data_AF-A0A9N9R7Y5-F1
#
_entry.id   AF-A0A9N9R7Y5-F1
#
_cell.length_a   1.000
_cell.length_b   1.000
_cell.length_c   1.000
_cell.angle_alpha   90.00
_cell.angle_beta   90.00
_cell.angle_gamma   90.00
#
_symmetry.space_group_name_H-M   'P 1'
#
loop_
_entity.id
_entity.type
_entity.pdbx_description
1 polymer ?
#
loop_
_entity_poly.entity_id
_entity_poly.type
_entity_poly.pdbx_seq_one_letter_code
_entity_poly.pdbx_strand_id
1 'polypeptide(L)'
;MMNNLFMKGELLQVHTKNSEVIEGRFYAINSDKSRISLYDIKEELQGIKLDGVCHYYNTEIQNIVKLKDKELPKHLKISQKECEDIIKLSKKFIFINQIDNNFHDALDDLNHYSYVGLSTDGADMGRKCKMPFLVMSTPQQIYIFDIQVMQYHAFDAGLKQLLESETPKKIVHNCRKISDCLFHKHNVKLNSVFDTQVADLIIARNKMGCLPTAVKSLSECLTSYLGLQSNIIEEKIDIVQSTERPLSLKIKENLAKNIAYIHRLSEIISDEMALPFVRGVQYFVDNIRSSDDFKAWELCGKNNQIPKELKNAIEY
;
A
#
# COMPACT_ATOMS: atom_id res chain seq x y z
N MET A 1 10.90 43.90 9.66
CA MET A 1 10.48 42.98 8.58
C MET A 1 10.45 41.57 9.15
N MET A 2 9.29 41.13 9.64
CA MET A 2 9.15 39.97 10.53
C MET A 2 7.87 39.19 10.18
N ASN A 3 7.77 38.79 8.91
CA ASN A 3 6.66 38.00 8.36
C ASN A 3 7.27 36.69 7.83
N ASN A 4 7.00 35.58 8.52
CA ASN A 4 7.12 34.17 8.12
C ASN A 4 7.64 33.32 9.30
N LEU A 5 6.83 33.12 10.34
CA LEU A 5 7.18 32.15 11.38
C LEU A 5 6.85 30.70 10.96
N PHE A 6 5.78 30.52 10.18
CA PHE A 6 5.27 29.19 9.78
C PHE A 6 4.76 29.20 8.34
N MET A 7 4.95 28.08 7.62
CA MET A 7 4.45 27.84 6.27
C MET A 7 3.19 26.97 6.30
N LYS A 8 2.24 27.22 5.39
CA LYS A 8 0.99 26.43 5.32
C LYS A 8 1.32 24.93 5.20
N GLY A 9 0.75 24.12 6.08
CA GLY A 9 0.95 22.67 6.16
C GLY A 9 1.98 22.22 7.19
N GLU A 10 2.77 23.12 7.79
CA GLU A 10 3.75 22.77 8.82
C GLU A 10 3.05 22.21 10.07
N LEU A 11 3.60 21.11 10.61
CA LEU A 11 3.09 20.50 11.83
C LEU A 11 3.47 21.35 13.05
N LEU A 12 2.47 21.82 13.77
CA LEU A 12 2.62 22.65 14.96
C LEU A 12 2.00 21.95 16.16
N GLN A 13 2.58 22.21 17.32
CA GLN A 13 2.01 21.89 18.61
C GLN A 13 1.74 23.21 19.33
N VAL A 14 0.47 23.51 19.60
CA VAL A 14 0.03 24.70 20.31
C VAL A 14 -0.24 24.32 21.75
N HIS A 15 0.45 25.01 22.67
CA HIS A 15 0.28 24.89 24.11
C HIS A 15 -0.60 26.04 24.58
N THR A 16 -1.76 25.74 25.16
CA THR A 16 -2.67 26.75 25.69
C THR A 16 -2.32 27.10 27.14
N LYS A 17 -2.72 28.28 27.61
CA LYS A 17 -2.56 28.68 29.02
C LYS A 17 -3.32 27.78 30.00
N ASN A 18 -4.30 27.02 29.52
CA ASN A 18 -5.05 26.04 30.29
C ASN A 18 -4.35 24.67 30.32
N SER A 19 -3.08 24.58 29.88
CA SER A 19 -2.30 23.34 29.80
C SER A 19 -2.82 22.32 28.79
N GLU A 20 -3.58 22.75 27.78
CA GLU A 20 -3.97 21.88 26.67
C GLU A 20 -2.88 21.85 25.61
N VAL A 21 -2.67 20.67 25.03
CA VAL A 21 -1.69 20.44 23.96
C VAL A 21 -2.45 20.03 22.70
N ILE A 22 -2.33 20.85 21.67
CA ILE A 22 -3.05 20.68 20.42
C ILE A 22 -2.02 20.49 19.30
N GLU A 23 -2.02 19.32 18.67
CA GLU A 23 -1.22 19.07 17.47
C GLU A 23 -2.08 19.32 16.22
N GLY A 24 -1.59 20.10 15.26
CA GLY A 24 -2.30 20.36 14.00
C GLY A 24 -1.41 21.00 12.95
N ARG A 25 -1.89 21.08 11.72
CA ARG A 25 -1.16 21.68 10.60
C ARG A 25 -1.50 23.16 10.44
N PHE A 26 -0.48 24.00 10.28
CA PHE A 26 -0.65 25.44 10.09
C PHE A 26 -1.48 25.75 8.85
N TYR A 27 -2.56 26.50 9.00
CA TYR A 27 -3.38 26.98 7.90
C TYR A 27 -3.03 28.42 7.53
N ALA A 28 -3.18 29.34 8.49
CA ALA A 28 -2.95 30.77 8.30
C ALA A 28 -2.84 31.50 9.66
N ILE A 29 -2.28 32.71 9.61
CA ILE A 29 -2.34 33.69 10.69
C ILE A 29 -3.00 34.97 10.16
N ASN A 30 -3.80 35.66 10.98
CA ASN A 30 -4.38 36.95 10.61
C ASN A 30 -3.33 38.07 10.60
N SER A 31 -3.68 39.21 10.00
CA SER A 31 -2.77 40.33 9.74
C SER A 31 -2.18 40.98 11.00
N ASP A 32 -2.96 41.01 12.08
CA ASP A 32 -2.56 41.53 13.40
C ASP A 32 -1.89 40.46 14.29
N LYS A 33 -1.73 39.22 13.78
CA LYS A 33 -1.14 38.06 14.48
C LYS A 33 -1.88 37.66 15.76
N SER A 34 -3.13 38.10 15.94
CA SER A 34 -3.94 37.75 17.11
C SER A 34 -4.55 36.35 17.04
N ARG A 35 -4.59 35.72 15.86
CA ARG A 35 -5.23 34.41 15.62
C ARG A 35 -4.43 33.54 14.68
N ILE A 36 -4.09 32.34 15.16
CA ILE A 36 -3.56 31.25 14.33
C ILE A 36 -4.67 30.26 14.00
N SER A 37 -4.64 29.70 12.79
CA SER A 37 -5.61 28.71 12.33
C SER A 37 -4.89 27.40 12.00
N LEU A 38 -5.41 26.28 12.48
CA LEU A 38 -4.88 24.93 12.26
C LEU A 38 -5.93 24.02 11.63
N TYR A 39 -5.50 22.97 10.93
CA TYR A 39 -6.35 21.89 10.43
C TYR A 39 -5.72 20.52 10.72
N ASP A 40 -6.46 19.42 10.53
CA ASP A 40 -6.02 18.05 10.83
C ASP A 40 -5.53 17.92 12.29
N ILE A 41 -6.40 18.32 13.21
CA ILE A 41 -6.07 18.48 14.63
C ILE A 41 -6.20 17.15 15.37
N LYS A 42 -5.19 16.83 16.17
CA LYS A 42 -5.23 15.75 17.17
C LYS A 42 -5.30 16.39 18.55
N GLU A 43 -6.47 16.33 19.17
CA GLU A 43 -6.60 16.62 20.60
C GLU A 43 -6.08 15.44 21.41
N GLU A 44 -5.16 15.71 22.36
CA GLU A 44 -4.56 14.66 23.21
C GLU A 44 -5.51 14.22 24.35
N LEU A 45 -6.75 14.70 24.36
CA LEU A 45 -7.81 14.21 25.23
C LEU A 45 -9.02 13.83 24.37
N GLN A 46 -9.39 12.55 24.40
CA GLN A 46 -10.61 11.96 23.83
C GLN A 46 -10.65 11.61 22.33
N GLY A 47 -9.55 11.65 21.58
CA GLY A 47 -9.45 10.93 20.29
C GLY A 47 -10.47 11.33 19.22
N ILE A 48 -11.09 12.49 19.34
CA ILE A 48 -12.00 13.05 18.34
C ILE A 48 -11.15 13.78 17.30
N LYS A 49 -11.21 13.31 16.05
CA LYS A 49 -10.63 14.01 14.91
C LYS A 49 -11.57 15.15 14.55
N LEU A 50 -11.19 16.39 14.86
CA LEU A 50 -11.97 17.57 14.48
C LEU A 50 -11.81 17.79 12.97
N ASP A 51 -12.88 17.55 12.22
CA ASP A 51 -12.92 17.76 10.78
C ASP A 51 -13.20 19.25 10.51
N GLY A 52 -12.15 20.04 10.24
CA GLY A 52 -12.27 21.48 9.98
C GLY A 52 -11.00 22.29 10.26
N VAL A 53 -11.07 23.59 9.99
CA VAL A 53 -10.06 24.56 10.42
C VAL A 53 -10.48 25.12 11.77
N CYS A 54 -9.68 24.91 12.82
CA CYS A 54 -9.91 25.51 14.13
C CYS A 54 -9.03 26.75 14.31
N HIS A 55 -9.48 27.66 15.18
CA HIS A 55 -8.87 28.96 15.40
C HIS A 55 -8.47 29.11 16.86
N TYR A 56 -7.25 29.57 17.09
CA TYR A 56 -6.69 29.80 18.42
C TYR A 56 -6.20 31.23 18.52
N TYR A 57 -6.53 31.90 19.63
CA TYR A 57 -6.20 33.30 19.83
C TYR A 57 -4.95 33.45 20.70
N ASN A 58 -4.14 34.47 20.44
CA ASN A 58 -2.92 34.76 21.20
C ASN A 58 -3.18 34.97 22.72
N THR A 59 -4.40 35.33 23.10
CA THR A 59 -4.84 35.42 24.50
C THR A 59 -4.86 34.08 25.21
N GLU A 60 -5.08 32.99 24.46
CA GLU A 60 -5.22 31.61 24.94
C GLU A 60 -3.92 30.81 24.77
N ILE A 61 -3.05 31.22 23.84
CA ILE A 61 -1.81 30.53 23.51
C ILE A 61 -0.70 30.91 24.49
N GLN A 62 -0.06 29.90 25.06
CA GLN A 62 1.16 30.04 25.85
C GLN A 62 2.41 29.89 24.98
N ASN A 63 2.46 28.88 24.11
CA ASN A 63 3.61 28.62 23.25
C ASN A 63 3.19 27.86 21.97
N ILE A 64 4.01 27.98 20.91
CA ILE A 64 3.85 27.23 19.67
C ILE A 64 5.18 26.57 19.33
N VAL A 65 5.18 25.24 19.29
CA VAL A 65 6.35 24.43 18.94
C VAL A 65 6.17 23.91 17.52
N LYS A 66 7.14 24.19 16.65
CA LYS A 66 7.20 23.54 15.33
C LYS A 66 7.70 22.11 15.50
N LEU A 67 6.88 21.14 15.14
CA LEU A 67 7.27 19.74 15.14
C LEU A 67 7.93 19.40 13.81
N LYS A 68 8.93 18.50 13.85
CA LYS A 68 9.37 17.81 12.64
C LYS A 68 8.31 16.77 12.31
N ASP A 69 7.84 16.71 11.06
CA ASP A 69 7.07 15.55 10.60
C ASP A 69 7.87 14.28 10.97
N LYS A 70 7.19 13.21 11.40
CA LYS A 70 7.83 11.88 11.50
C LYS A 70 8.53 11.66 10.18
N GLU A 71 9.86 11.50 10.19
CA GLU A 71 10.63 11.39 8.96
C GLU A 71 10.12 10.21 8.16
N LEU A 72 9.29 10.49 7.16
CA LEU A 72 9.04 9.58 6.06
C LEU A 72 10.41 9.24 5.46
N PRO A 73 10.66 7.98 5.07
CA PRO A 73 11.94 7.60 4.49
C PRO A 73 12.26 8.54 3.32
N LYS A 74 13.27 9.42 3.48
CA LYS A 74 13.79 10.27 2.40
C LYS A 74 14.56 9.46 1.35
N HIS A 75 14.78 8.17 1.61
CA HIS A 75 15.52 7.25 0.77
C HIS A 75 14.61 6.11 0.31
N LEU A 76 14.66 5.82 -1.00
CA LEU A 76 14.06 4.63 -1.58
C LEU A 76 14.59 3.39 -0.86
N LYS A 77 13.71 2.46 -0.51
CA LYS A 77 14.07 1.13 0.01
C LYS A 77 14.32 0.12 -1.11
N ILE A 78 13.96 0.49 -2.34
CA ILE A 78 14.30 -0.20 -3.58
C ILE A 78 15.40 0.55 -4.33
N SER A 79 16.10 -0.12 -5.23
CA SER A 79 17.16 0.54 -6.00
C SER A 79 16.56 1.57 -6.97
N GLN A 80 17.32 2.62 -7.30
CA GLN A 80 16.85 3.63 -8.24
C GLN A 80 16.61 3.06 -9.65
N LYS A 81 17.48 2.16 -10.11
CA LYS A 81 17.31 1.44 -11.38
C LYS A 81 16.01 0.65 -11.41
N GLU A 82 15.70 -0.07 -10.34
CA GLU A 82 14.47 -0.84 -10.23
C GLU A 82 13.22 0.04 -10.27
N CYS A 83 13.24 1.20 -9.61
CA CYS A 83 12.17 2.19 -9.70
C CYS A 83 11.99 2.69 -11.15
N GLU A 84 13.09 3.01 -11.84
CA GLU A 84 13.09 3.42 -13.24
C GLU A 84 12.53 2.34 -14.18
N ASP A 85 12.88 1.07 -13.94
CA ASP A 85 12.38 -0.07 -14.71
C ASP A 85 10.86 -0.25 -14.52
N ILE A 86 10.35 -0.11 -13.30
CA ILE A 86 8.90 -0.16 -13.00
C ILE A 86 8.17 1.02 -13.65
N ILE A 87 8.73 2.23 -13.62
CA ILE A 87 8.16 3.40 -14.30
C ILE A 87 8.14 3.19 -15.83
N LYS A 88 9.18 2.57 -16.39
CA LYS A 88 9.24 2.25 -17.82
C LYS A 88 8.18 1.20 -18.19
N LEU A 89 7.98 0.20 -17.35
CA LEU A 89 6.92 -0.78 -17.48
C LEU A 89 5.54 -0.12 -17.47
N SER A 90 5.30 0.82 -16.53
CA SER A 90 4.02 1.52 -16.41
C SER A 90 3.64 2.34 -17.66
N LYS A 91 4.61 2.70 -18.50
CA LYS A 91 4.39 3.41 -19.77
C LYS A 91 4.15 2.48 -20.96
N LYS A 92 4.35 1.17 -20.80
CA LYS A 92 4.25 0.14 -21.85
C LYS A 92 3.01 -0.75 -21.68
N PHE A 93 1.98 -0.26 -20.99
CA PHE A 93 0.74 -1.03 -20.82
C PHE A 93 0.11 -1.39 -22.18
N ILE A 94 -0.57 -2.52 -22.23
CA ILE A 94 -1.36 -2.96 -23.38
C ILE A 94 -2.83 -2.75 -23.05
N PHE A 95 -3.53 -2.01 -23.91
CA PHE A 95 -4.96 -1.78 -23.79
C PHE A 95 -5.72 -2.71 -24.74
N ILE A 96 -6.64 -3.49 -24.18
CA ILE A 96 -7.36 -4.56 -24.87
C ILE A 96 -8.85 -4.26 -24.76
N ASN A 97 -9.51 -4.00 -25.89
CA ASN A 97 -10.93 -3.67 -25.93
C ASN A 97 -11.76 -4.59 -26.83
N GLN A 98 -11.15 -5.64 -27.36
CA GLN A 98 -11.77 -6.67 -28.17
C GLN A 98 -11.19 -8.02 -27.80
N ILE A 99 -11.92 -9.10 -28.09
CA ILE A 99 -11.45 -10.47 -27.94
C ILE A 99 -10.76 -10.84 -29.25
N ASP A 100 -9.51 -10.43 -29.36
CA ASP A 100 -8.63 -10.65 -30.50
C ASP A 100 -7.38 -11.46 -30.08
N ASN A 101 -6.38 -11.55 -30.96
CA ASN A 101 -5.14 -12.23 -30.62
C ASN A 101 -4.43 -11.59 -29.41
N ASN A 102 -4.47 -10.26 -29.26
CA ASN A 102 -3.84 -9.59 -28.12
C ASN A 102 -4.52 -9.97 -26.79
N PHE A 103 -5.84 -10.17 -26.81
CA PHE A 103 -6.57 -10.69 -25.64
C PHE A 103 -6.11 -12.08 -25.24
N HIS A 104 -5.98 -13.00 -26.21
CA HIS A 104 -5.54 -14.37 -25.96
C HIS A 104 -4.06 -14.43 -25.54
N ASP A 105 -3.18 -13.67 -26.20
CA ASP A 105 -1.77 -13.55 -25.83
C ASP A 105 -1.61 -13.02 -24.39
N ALA A 106 -2.45 -12.07 -23.97
CA ALA A 106 -2.46 -11.57 -22.60
C ALA A 106 -2.91 -12.61 -21.58
N LEU A 107 -3.91 -13.43 -21.91
CA LEU A 107 -4.34 -14.53 -21.05
C LEU A 107 -3.25 -15.59 -20.92
N ASP A 108 -2.60 -15.95 -22.02
CA ASP A 108 -1.50 -16.93 -22.03
C ASP A 108 -0.31 -16.43 -21.20
N ASP A 109 0.07 -15.16 -21.34
CA ASP A 109 1.12 -14.54 -20.51
C ASP A 109 0.74 -14.58 -19.02
N LEU A 110 -0.47 -14.11 -18.65
CA LEU A 110 -0.92 -14.11 -17.25
C LEU A 110 -0.97 -15.52 -16.65
N ASN A 111 -1.37 -16.53 -17.41
CA ASN A 111 -1.42 -17.92 -16.97
C ASN A 111 -0.03 -18.56 -16.83
N HIS A 112 1.01 -17.99 -17.46
CA HIS A 112 2.38 -18.49 -17.37
C HIS A 112 3.04 -18.21 -16.00
N TYR A 113 2.55 -17.23 -15.26
CA TYR A 113 3.11 -16.84 -13.96
C TYR A 113 2.38 -17.51 -12.79
N SER A 114 3.09 -17.74 -11.68
CA SER A 114 2.47 -18.22 -10.44
C SER A 114 1.72 -17.12 -9.69
N TYR A 115 2.08 -15.86 -9.92
CA TYR A 115 1.50 -14.67 -9.30
C TYR A 115 1.22 -13.61 -10.36
N VAL A 116 0.03 -13.01 -10.30
CA VAL A 116 -0.38 -11.90 -11.16
C VAL A 116 -0.94 -10.77 -10.32
N GLY A 117 -0.67 -9.53 -10.69
CA GLY A 117 -1.27 -8.35 -10.08
C GLY A 117 -2.71 -8.18 -10.53
N LEU A 118 -3.58 -7.75 -9.62
CA LEU A 118 -4.97 -7.38 -9.90
C LEU A 118 -5.27 -6.05 -9.19
N SER A 119 -5.50 -4.98 -9.96
CA SER A 119 -5.89 -3.68 -9.39
C SER A 119 -7.33 -3.71 -8.90
N THR A 120 -7.63 -2.92 -7.88
CA THR A 120 -9.00 -2.66 -7.41
C THR A 120 -9.67 -1.51 -8.15
N ASP A 121 -8.93 -0.77 -8.98
CA ASP A 121 -9.45 0.35 -9.76
C ASP A 121 -10.65 -0.10 -10.61
N GLY A 122 -11.73 0.67 -10.58
CA GLY A 122 -12.98 0.36 -11.28
C GLY A 122 -13.96 -0.49 -10.49
N ALA A 123 -13.58 -1.00 -9.31
CA ALA A 123 -14.46 -1.75 -8.40
C ALA A 123 -14.83 -0.99 -7.11
N ASP A 124 -14.56 0.32 -7.03
CA ASP A 124 -14.73 1.13 -5.80
C ASP A 124 -16.16 1.15 -5.23
N MET A 125 -17.15 0.92 -6.08
CA MET A 125 -18.57 0.90 -5.73
C MET A 125 -19.09 -0.52 -5.42
N GLY A 126 -18.23 -1.54 -5.40
CA GLY A 126 -18.59 -2.94 -5.14
C GLY A 126 -19.75 -3.41 -6.03
N ARG A 127 -20.73 -4.07 -5.44
CA ARG A 127 -21.95 -4.57 -6.11
C ARG A 127 -22.88 -3.49 -6.67
N LYS A 128 -22.61 -2.19 -6.47
CA LYS A 128 -23.48 -1.12 -6.98
C LYS A 128 -23.24 -0.85 -8.47
N CYS A 129 -22.00 -0.89 -8.93
CA CYS A 129 -21.65 -0.58 -10.33
C CYS A 129 -20.90 -1.73 -11.00
N LYS A 130 -21.08 -1.91 -12.31
CA LYS A 130 -20.20 -2.76 -13.11
C LYS A 130 -18.85 -2.07 -13.27
N MET A 131 -17.79 -2.87 -13.41
CA MET A 131 -16.44 -2.36 -13.66
C MET A 131 -16.34 -1.84 -15.10
N PRO A 132 -15.86 -0.60 -15.32
CA PRO A 132 -15.62 -0.08 -16.68
C PRO A 132 -14.38 -0.72 -17.32
N PHE A 133 -13.42 -1.16 -16.52
CA PHE A 133 -12.18 -1.81 -16.94
C PHE A 133 -11.70 -2.77 -15.86
N LEU A 134 -10.81 -3.69 -16.22
CA LEU A 134 -10.10 -4.60 -15.32
C LEU A 134 -8.60 -4.44 -15.63
N VAL A 135 -7.79 -4.23 -14.59
CA VAL A 135 -6.34 -4.04 -14.76
C VAL A 135 -5.61 -5.20 -14.11
N MET A 136 -4.79 -5.89 -14.88
CA MET A 136 -3.98 -7.00 -14.42
C MET A 136 -2.53 -6.82 -14.84
N SER A 137 -1.60 -7.49 -14.17
CA SER A 137 -0.19 -7.41 -14.54
C SER A 137 0.57 -8.69 -14.26
N THR A 138 1.55 -8.98 -15.10
CA THR A 138 2.69 -9.83 -14.77
C THR A 138 3.84 -8.94 -14.26
N PRO A 139 4.95 -9.50 -13.76
CA PRO A 139 6.15 -8.72 -13.46
C PRO A 139 6.71 -7.95 -14.67
N GLN A 140 6.36 -8.36 -15.91
CA GLN A 140 6.93 -7.80 -17.14
C GLN A 140 5.93 -7.04 -18.01
N GLN A 141 4.62 -7.13 -17.75
CA GLN A 141 3.61 -6.49 -18.59
C GLN A 141 2.37 -6.09 -17.78
N ILE A 142 1.76 -4.95 -18.15
CA ILE A 142 0.48 -4.48 -17.61
C ILE A 142 -0.57 -4.54 -18.71
N TYR A 143 -1.75 -5.07 -18.37
CA TYR A 143 -2.90 -5.23 -19.25
C TYR A 143 -4.10 -4.47 -18.70
N ILE A 144 -4.74 -3.66 -19.55
CA ILE A 144 -5.98 -2.95 -19.25
C ILE A 144 -7.06 -3.50 -20.17
N PHE A 145 -7.98 -4.29 -19.60
CA PHE A 145 -9.12 -4.85 -20.32
C PHE A 145 -10.31 -3.90 -20.23
N ASP A 146 -10.84 -3.46 -21.37
CA ASP A 146 -12.04 -2.62 -21.46
C ASP A 146 -13.32 -3.46 -21.25
N ILE A 147 -13.66 -3.67 -19.98
CA ILE A 147 -14.83 -4.45 -19.57
C ILE A 147 -16.14 -3.76 -19.97
N GLN A 148 -16.17 -2.43 -20.11
CA GLN A 148 -17.37 -1.75 -20.58
C GLN A 148 -17.71 -2.11 -22.03
N VAL A 149 -16.68 -2.22 -22.88
CA VAL A 149 -16.83 -2.57 -24.30
C VAL A 149 -17.06 -4.08 -24.47
N MET A 150 -16.21 -4.92 -23.88
CA MET A 150 -16.29 -6.38 -24.07
C MET A 150 -17.38 -7.05 -23.22
N GLN A 151 -17.77 -6.41 -22.11
CA GLN A 151 -18.80 -6.89 -21.18
C GLN A 151 -18.50 -8.31 -20.68
N TYR A 152 -19.52 -9.16 -20.63
CA TYR A 152 -19.42 -10.53 -20.14
C TYR A 152 -18.54 -11.42 -21.04
N HIS A 153 -18.42 -11.10 -22.34
CA HIS A 153 -17.64 -11.91 -23.28
C HIS A 153 -16.16 -12.02 -22.88
N ALA A 154 -15.58 -10.97 -22.29
CA ALA A 154 -14.19 -11.03 -21.81
C ALA A 154 -14.02 -12.04 -20.66
N PHE A 155 -15.05 -12.18 -19.81
CA PHE A 155 -15.04 -13.17 -18.73
C PHE A 155 -15.22 -14.59 -19.25
N ASP A 156 -16.18 -14.79 -20.17
CA ASP A 156 -16.44 -16.09 -20.80
C ASP A 156 -15.25 -16.56 -21.67
N ALA A 157 -14.50 -15.63 -22.26
CA ALA A 157 -13.34 -15.92 -23.08
C ALA A 157 -12.06 -16.29 -22.28
N GLY A 158 -12.09 -16.21 -20.94
CA GLY A 158 -11.02 -16.75 -20.10
C GLY A 158 -10.72 -15.99 -18.81
N LEU A 159 -11.08 -14.70 -18.70
CA LEU A 159 -10.78 -13.92 -17.48
C LEU A 159 -11.47 -14.51 -16.25
N LYS A 160 -12.68 -15.10 -16.41
CA LYS A 160 -13.36 -15.77 -15.30
C LYS A 160 -12.54 -16.95 -14.79
N GLN A 161 -12.12 -17.84 -15.68
CA GLN A 161 -11.32 -19.01 -15.33
C GLN A 161 -10.04 -18.62 -14.58
N LEU A 162 -9.35 -17.59 -15.06
CA LEU A 162 -8.12 -17.08 -14.45
C LEU A 162 -8.35 -16.48 -13.05
N LEU A 163 -9.44 -15.73 -12.86
CA LEU A 163 -9.76 -15.11 -11.57
C LEU A 163 -10.28 -16.13 -10.54
N GLU A 164 -10.93 -17.21 -10.99
CA GLU A 164 -11.46 -18.29 -10.14
C GLU A 164 -10.45 -19.42 -9.88
N SER A 165 -9.33 -19.46 -10.62
CA SER A 165 -8.32 -20.51 -10.48
C SER A 165 -7.54 -20.43 -9.16
N GLU A 166 -6.97 -21.58 -8.74
CA GLU A 166 -6.00 -21.65 -7.65
C GLU A 166 -4.64 -21.05 -8.05
N THR A 167 -4.28 -21.17 -9.33
CA THR A 167 -3.07 -20.62 -9.95
C THR A 167 -3.42 -19.96 -11.28
N PRO A 168 -2.98 -18.72 -11.55
CA PRO A 168 -2.13 -17.88 -10.70
C PRO A 168 -2.82 -17.38 -9.42
N LYS A 169 -1.99 -17.06 -8.40
CA LYS A 169 -2.42 -16.27 -7.25
C LYS A 169 -2.55 -14.80 -7.65
N LYS A 170 -3.64 -14.15 -7.24
CA LYS A 170 -3.91 -12.75 -7.53
C LYS A 170 -3.35 -11.89 -6.40
N ILE A 171 -2.32 -11.10 -6.68
CA ILE A 171 -1.79 -10.08 -5.77
C ILE A 171 -2.72 -8.88 -5.83
N VAL A 172 -3.33 -8.55 -4.69
CA VAL A 172 -4.27 -7.45 -4.55
C VAL A 172 -3.87 -6.60 -3.34
N HIS A 173 -4.22 -5.32 -3.36
CA HIS A 173 -4.24 -4.52 -2.14
C HIS A 173 -5.70 -4.30 -1.73
N ASN A 174 -6.14 -4.85 -0.60
CA ASN A 174 -7.51 -4.72 -0.11
C ASN A 174 -8.58 -5.28 -1.08
N CYS A 175 -8.68 -6.61 -1.16
CA CYS A 175 -9.53 -7.29 -2.14
C CYS A 175 -11.04 -7.23 -1.87
N ARG A 176 -11.49 -6.58 -0.77
CA ARG A 176 -12.88 -6.60 -0.30
C ARG A 176 -13.88 -6.14 -1.36
N LYS A 177 -13.65 -4.95 -1.93
CA LYS A 177 -14.58 -4.34 -2.90
C LYS A 177 -14.54 -5.01 -4.27
N ILE A 178 -13.34 -5.40 -4.74
CA ILE A 178 -13.20 -6.09 -6.01
C ILE A 178 -13.84 -7.49 -5.97
N SER A 179 -13.70 -8.21 -4.86
CA SER A 179 -14.39 -9.49 -4.65
C SER A 179 -15.91 -9.32 -4.70
N ASP A 180 -16.46 -8.31 -3.99
CA ASP A 180 -17.89 -7.99 -4.01
C ASP A 180 -18.40 -7.62 -5.42
N CYS A 181 -17.64 -6.80 -6.15
CA CYS A 181 -17.99 -6.38 -7.50
C CYS A 181 -17.96 -7.55 -8.50
N LEU A 182 -16.86 -8.31 -8.54
CA LEU A 182 -16.69 -9.47 -9.42
C LEU A 182 -17.83 -10.48 -9.24
N PHE A 183 -18.15 -10.81 -7.98
CA PHE A 183 -19.18 -11.79 -7.69
C PHE A 183 -20.57 -11.31 -8.11
N HIS A 184 -20.98 -10.11 -7.67
CA HIS A 184 -22.36 -9.66 -7.86
C HIS A 184 -22.65 -9.01 -9.21
N LYS A 185 -21.63 -8.52 -9.93
CA LYS A 185 -21.81 -7.79 -11.19
C LYS A 185 -21.32 -8.51 -12.43
N HIS A 186 -20.39 -9.45 -12.24
CA HIS A 186 -19.77 -10.20 -13.33
C HIS A 186 -19.85 -11.71 -13.15
N ASN A 187 -20.46 -12.20 -12.07
CA ASN A 187 -20.59 -13.63 -11.77
C ASN A 187 -19.23 -14.36 -11.75
N VAL A 188 -18.23 -13.73 -11.15
CA VAL A 188 -16.86 -14.25 -10.98
C VAL A 188 -16.55 -14.37 -9.49
N LYS A 189 -16.20 -15.57 -9.03
CA LYS A 189 -15.82 -15.87 -7.65
C LYS A 189 -14.30 -15.80 -7.47
N LEU A 190 -13.79 -14.60 -7.20
CA LEU A 190 -12.36 -14.38 -6.96
C LEU A 190 -11.80 -15.40 -5.95
N ASN A 191 -10.75 -16.12 -6.36
CA ASN A 191 -10.11 -17.17 -5.59
C ASN A 191 -8.59 -16.95 -5.53
N SER A 192 -7.90 -17.57 -4.56
CA SER A 192 -6.43 -17.60 -4.45
C SER A 192 -5.78 -16.21 -4.51
N VAL A 193 -5.89 -15.45 -3.42
CA VAL A 193 -5.44 -14.05 -3.32
C VAL A 193 -4.27 -13.92 -2.36
N PHE A 194 -3.25 -13.16 -2.76
CA PHE A 194 -2.26 -12.59 -1.85
C PHE A 194 -2.63 -11.13 -1.60
N ASP A 195 -3.16 -10.80 -0.41
CA ASP A 195 -3.58 -9.44 -0.07
C ASP A 195 -2.48 -8.70 0.71
N THR A 196 -1.88 -7.68 0.08
CA THR A 196 -0.80 -6.88 0.67
C THR A 196 -1.26 -6.06 1.90
N GLN A 197 -2.54 -5.71 2.01
CA GLN A 197 -3.07 -5.03 3.19
C GLN A 197 -3.22 -6.00 4.37
N VAL A 198 -3.66 -7.24 4.11
CA VAL A 198 -3.71 -8.29 5.14
C VAL A 198 -2.30 -8.62 5.63
N ALA A 199 -1.35 -8.71 4.72
CA ALA A 199 0.04 -8.97 5.06
C ALA A 199 0.66 -7.84 5.91
N ASP A 200 0.39 -6.56 5.63
CA ASP A 200 0.79 -5.44 6.50
C ASP A 200 0.21 -5.58 7.92
N LEU A 201 -1.05 -6.00 8.06
CA LEU A 201 -1.68 -6.23 9.36
C LEU A 201 -1.02 -7.39 10.13
N ILE A 202 -0.60 -8.46 9.46
CA ILE A 202 0.13 -9.57 10.07
C ILE A 202 1.50 -9.09 10.56
N ILE A 203 2.23 -8.33 9.74
CA ILE A 203 3.53 -7.75 10.13
C ILE A 203 3.35 -6.84 11.35
N ALA A 204 2.35 -5.95 11.34
CA ALA A 204 2.07 -5.06 12.46
C ALA A 204 1.75 -5.83 13.74
N ARG A 205 0.91 -6.87 13.65
CA ARG A 205 0.60 -7.74 14.80
C ARG A 205 1.84 -8.44 15.34
N ASN A 206 2.70 -8.95 14.47
CA ASN A 206 3.91 -9.65 14.91
C ASN A 206 4.92 -8.69 15.56
N LYS A 207 4.99 -7.43 15.09
CA LYS A 207 5.86 -6.38 15.66
C LYS A 207 5.34 -5.81 16.98
N MET A 208 4.01 -5.61 17.10
CA MET A 208 3.41 -4.88 18.23
C MET A 208 2.68 -5.78 19.25
N GLY A 209 2.49 -7.06 18.93
CA GLY A 209 1.68 -7.99 19.73
C GLY A 209 0.16 -7.82 19.58
N CYS A 210 -0.32 -6.76 18.92
CA CYS A 210 -1.74 -6.50 18.67
C CYS A 210 -1.97 -5.91 17.27
N LEU A 211 -3.22 -5.98 16.79
CA LEU A 211 -3.60 -5.38 15.51
C LEU A 211 -3.80 -3.86 15.64
N PRO A 212 -3.45 -3.07 14.62
CA PRO A 212 -3.74 -1.63 14.60
C PRO A 212 -5.25 -1.36 14.46
N THR A 213 -5.68 -0.15 14.81
CA THR A 213 -7.08 0.30 14.72
C THR A 213 -7.50 0.71 13.30
N ALA A 214 -6.54 0.96 12.41
CA ALA A 214 -6.76 1.36 11.03
C ALA A 214 -5.88 0.55 10.08
N VAL A 215 -6.34 0.40 8.84
CA VAL A 215 -5.59 -0.23 7.75
C VAL A 215 -4.86 0.83 6.95
N LYS A 216 -3.70 0.48 6.37
CA LYS A 216 -2.97 1.35 5.45
C LYS A 216 -3.55 1.29 4.03
N SER A 217 -3.56 2.42 3.34
CA SER A 217 -3.82 2.48 1.89
C SER A 217 -2.65 1.89 1.10
N LEU A 218 -2.87 1.66 -0.21
CA LEU A 218 -1.79 1.21 -1.10
C LEU A 218 -0.65 2.22 -1.10
N SER A 219 -0.95 3.53 -1.14
CA SER A 219 0.06 4.59 -1.11
C SER A 219 0.89 4.56 0.18
N GLU A 220 0.22 4.38 1.32
CA GLU A 220 0.89 4.29 2.62
C GLU A 220 1.79 3.04 2.71
N CYS A 221 1.36 1.90 2.15
CA CYS A 221 2.17 0.71 2.04
C CYS A 221 3.37 0.90 1.09
N LEU A 222 3.17 1.47 -0.10
CA LEU A 222 4.27 1.78 -1.04
C LEU A 222 5.31 2.71 -0.39
N THR A 223 4.84 3.70 0.36
CA THR A 223 5.71 4.60 1.13
C THR A 223 6.47 3.85 2.22
N SER A 224 5.75 3.04 3.01
CA SER A 224 6.32 2.32 4.17
C SER A 224 7.32 1.24 3.77
N TYR A 225 7.03 0.46 2.73
CA TYR A 225 7.80 -0.71 2.33
C TYR A 225 8.80 -0.42 1.21
N LEU A 226 8.49 0.48 0.28
CA LEU A 226 9.37 0.78 -0.86
C LEU A 226 10.08 2.14 -0.76
N GLY A 227 9.71 3.00 0.21
CA GLY A 227 10.28 4.34 0.36
C GLY A 227 9.85 5.32 -0.73
N LEU A 228 8.71 5.05 -1.37
CA LEU A 228 8.14 5.88 -2.42
C LEU A 228 7.44 7.12 -1.87
N GLN A 229 7.31 8.18 -2.68
CA GLN A 229 6.50 9.35 -2.32
C GLN A 229 5.01 9.00 -2.33
N SER A 230 4.23 9.61 -1.43
CA SER A 230 2.81 9.31 -1.24
C SER A 230 1.89 9.71 -2.40
N ASN A 231 2.39 10.48 -3.36
CA ASN A 231 1.67 10.94 -4.55
C ASN A 231 1.95 10.11 -5.81
N ILE A 232 2.62 8.95 -5.69
CA ILE A 232 2.96 8.12 -6.86
C ILE A 232 1.71 7.48 -7.49
N ILE A 233 0.70 7.16 -6.68
CA ILE A 233 -0.56 6.60 -7.15
C ILE A 233 -1.68 7.63 -7.08
N GLU A 234 -2.65 7.53 -7.99
CA GLU A 234 -3.84 8.37 -7.99
C GLU A 234 -5.03 7.57 -7.45
N GLU A 235 -5.35 7.76 -6.16
CA GLU A 235 -6.41 7.00 -5.47
C GLU A 235 -7.83 7.38 -5.93
N LYS A 236 -8.00 8.52 -6.60
CA LYS A 236 -9.30 9.02 -7.05
C LYS A 236 -9.29 9.18 -8.56
N ILE A 237 -9.77 8.15 -9.25
CA ILE A 237 -9.98 8.19 -10.69
C ILE A 237 -11.35 8.83 -10.97
N ASP A 238 -11.41 9.74 -11.95
CA ASP A 238 -12.65 10.41 -12.33
C ASP A 238 -13.68 9.39 -12.84
N ILE A 239 -14.84 9.32 -12.18
CA ILE A 239 -15.89 8.32 -12.44
C ILE A 239 -16.50 8.52 -13.82
N VAL A 240 -16.70 9.78 -14.25
CA VAL A 240 -17.34 10.09 -15.54
C VAL A 240 -16.39 9.68 -16.66
N GLN A 241 -15.14 10.14 -16.60
CA GLN A 241 -14.11 9.82 -17.60
C GLN A 241 -13.78 8.32 -17.65
N SER A 242 -13.95 7.60 -16.54
CA SER A 242 -13.77 6.14 -16.50
C SER A 242 -14.81 5.39 -17.35
N THR A 243 -15.98 6.00 -17.57
CA THR A 243 -17.07 5.43 -18.37
C THR A 243 -17.17 5.99 -19.79
N GLU A 244 -16.47 7.08 -20.10
CA GLU A 244 -16.44 7.64 -21.45
C GLU A 244 -15.60 6.76 -22.40
N ARG A 245 -16.00 6.72 -23.68
CA ARG A 245 -15.25 6.04 -24.73
C ARG A 245 -15.02 6.96 -25.94
N PRO A 246 -13.82 6.97 -26.55
CA PRO A 246 -12.65 6.13 -26.22
C PRO A 246 -12.04 6.45 -24.85
N LEU A 247 -11.56 5.42 -24.14
CA LEU A 247 -10.98 5.61 -22.80
C LEU A 247 -9.73 6.50 -22.90
N SER A 248 -9.72 7.60 -22.17
CA SER A 248 -8.68 8.63 -22.30
C SER A 248 -7.30 8.08 -21.95
N LEU A 249 -6.26 8.60 -22.61
CA LEU A 249 -4.87 8.20 -22.35
C LEU A 249 -4.49 8.45 -20.89
N LYS A 250 -4.93 9.58 -20.32
CA LYS A 250 -4.70 9.95 -18.92
C LYS A 250 -5.22 8.87 -17.96
N ILE A 251 -6.44 8.38 -18.16
CA ILE A 251 -7.01 7.33 -17.30
C ILE A 251 -6.19 6.04 -17.44
N LYS A 252 -5.83 5.64 -18.67
CA LYS A 252 -5.00 4.44 -18.88
C LYS A 252 -3.62 4.52 -18.22
N GLU A 253 -2.96 5.68 -18.31
CA GLU A 253 -1.68 5.90 -17.64
C GLU A 253 -1.80 5.84 -16.11
N ASN A 254 -2.90 6.36 -15.55
CA ASN A 254 -3.15 6.30 -14.12
C ASN A 254 -3.40 4.86 -13.64
N LEU A 255 -4.22 4.10 -14.36
CA LEU A 255 -4.45 2.68 -14.10
C LEU A 255 -3.14 1.88 -14.12
N ALA A 256 -2.29 2.12 -15.11
CA ALA A 256 -1.00 1.46 -15.21
C ALA A 256 -0.06 1.84 -14.06
N LYS A 257 -0.01 3.12 -13.66
CA LYS A 257 0.80 3.57 -12.52
C LYS A 257 0.33 2.94 -11.20
N ASN A 258 -0.97 2.86 -10.97
CA ASN A 258 -1.55 2.35 -9.72
C ASN A 258 -1.20 0.88 -9.46
N ILE A 259 -1.07 0.06 -10.50
CA ILE A 259 -0.72 -1.37 -10.37
C ILE A 259 0.78 -1.65 -10.49
N ALA A 260 1.59 -0.72 -11.03
CA ALA A 260 2.97 -0.99 -11.46
C ALA A 260 3.86 -1.57 -10.35
N TYR A 261 3.67 -1.13 -9.10
CA TYR A 261 4.49 -1.55 -7.97
C TYR A 261 3.93 -2.75 -7.19
N ILE A 262 2.78 -3.32 -7.60
CA ILE A 262 2.08 -4.32 -6.77
C ILE A 262 2.90 -5.61 -6.59
N HIS A 263 3.60 -6.05 -7.64
CA HIS A 263 4.47 -7.22 -7.61
C HIS A 263 5.60 -6.99 -6.62
N ARG A 264 6.34 -5.90 -6.78
CA ARG A 264 7.48 -5.60 -5.91
C ARG A 264 7.07 -5.36 -4.46
N LEU A 265 5.92 -4.72 -4.23
CA LEU A 265 5.36 -4.57 -2.90
C LEU A 265 5.09 -5.92 -2.26
N SER A 266 4.50 -6.86 -3.01
CA SER A 266 4.17 -8.19 -2.49
C SER A 266 5.40 -9.01 -2.12
N GLU A 267 6.48 -8.92 -2.91
CA GLU A 267 7.75 -9.57 -2.62
C GLU A 267 8.34 -9.05 -1.31
N ILE A 268 8.48 -7.74 -1.16
CA ILE A 268 9.05 -7.14 0.05
C ILE A 268 8.19 -7.43 1.28
N ILE A 269 6.87 -7.34 1.15
CA ILE A 269 5.97 -7.66 2.26
C ILE A 269 6.02 -9.16 2.62
N SER A 270 6.18 -10.04 1.63
CA SER A 270 6.37 -11.48 1.88
C SER A 270 7.66 -11.76 2.65
N ASP A 271 8.77 -11.13 2.24
CA ASP A 271 10.04 -11.24 2.94
C ASP A 271 9.95 -10.69 4.37
N GLU A 272 9.29 -9.55 4.56
CA GLU A 272 9.06 -8.97 5.88
C GLU A 272 8.22 -9.89 6.77
N MET A 273 7.17 -10.53 6.25
CA MET A 273 6.37 -11.52 7.01
C MET A 273 7.20 -12.73 7.42
N ALA A 274 8.12 -13.18 6.56
CA ALA A 274 8.97 -14.33 6.80
C ALA A 274 10.21 -14.00 7.66
N LEU A 275 10.46 -12.73 7.98
CA LEU A 275 11.68 -12.27 8.63
C LEU A 275 12.04 -13.02 9.94
N PRO A 276 11.10 -13.27 10.88
CA PRO A 276 11.39 -14.07 12.07
C PRO A 276 11.87 -15.48 11.73
N PHE A 277 11.24 -16.11 10.74
CA PHE A 277 11.64 -17.43 10.27
C PHE A 277 13.04 -17.40 9.66
N VAL A 278 13.33 -16.43 8.78
CA VAL A 278 14.65 -16.28 8.15
C VAL A 278 15.75 -16.04 9.18
N ARG A 279 15.54 -15.17 10.17
CA ARG A 279 16.48 -14.94 11.27
C ARG A 279 16.69 -16.21 12.12
N GLY A 280 15.61 -16.94 12.39
CA GLY A 280 15.68 -18.23 13.10
C GLY A 280 16.50 -19.27 12.35
N VAL A 281 16.31 -19.40 11.02
CA VAL A 281 17.11 -20.29 10.18
C VAL A 281 18.57 -19.87 10.17
N GLN A 282 18.87 -18.57 9.99
CA GLN A 282 20.24 -18.08 10.02
C GLN A 282 20.93 -18.38 11.36
N TYR A 283 20.19 -18.21 12.46
CA TYR A 283 20.69 -18.58 13.78
C TYR A 283 21.04 -20.07 13.86
N PHE A 284 20.17 -20.96 13.34
CA PHE A 284 20.47 -22.41 13.29
C PHE A 284 21.69 -22.73 12.43
N VAL A 285 21.83 -22.06 11.30
CA VAL A 285 22.97 -22.21 10.38
C VAL A 285 24.29 -21.85 11.07
N ASP A 286 24.28 -20.84 11.94
CA ASP A 286 25.49 -20.39 12.65
C ASP A 286 25.71 -21.06 14.01
N ASN A 287 24.67 -21.62 14.64
CA ASN A 287 24.69 -22.06 16.03
C ASN A 287 25.89 -22.95 16.41
N ILE A 288 26.13 -24.01 15.64
CA ILE A 288 27.28 -24.91 15.82
C ILE A 288 28.48 -24.42 15.01
N ARG A 289 28.26 -24.02 13.76
CA ARG A 289 29.31 -23.67 12.79
C ARG A 289 30.23 -22.53 13.25
N SER A 290 29.70 -21.59 14.04
CA SER A 290 30.43 -20.43 14.55
C SER A 290 31.03 -20.62 15.95
N SER A 291 30.79 -21.77 16.58
CA SER A 291 31.30 -22.10 17.91
C SER A 291 32.72 -22.67 17.85
N ASP A 292 33.48 -22.54 18.93
CA ASP A 292 34.73 -23.30 19.10
C ASP A 292 34.46 -24.82 19.22
N ASP A 293 35.49 -25.64 19.03
CA ASP A 293 35.36 -27.11 18.97
C ASP A 293 34.72 -27.72 20.23
N PHE A 294 35.04 -27.18 21.41
CA PHE A 294 34.49 -27.66 22.68
C PHE A 294 32.99 -27.39 22.76
N LYS A 295 32.58 -26.16 22.47
CA LYS A 295 31.18 -25.74 22.47
C LYS A 295 30.39 -26.41 21.34
N ALA A 296 30.98 -26.59 20.16
CA ALA A 296 30.37 -27.30 19.05
C ALA A 296 30.06 -28.75 19.43
N TRP A 297 31.01 -29.45 20.06
CA TRP A 297 30.80 -30.81 20.56
C TRP A 297 29.69 -30.89 21.62
N GLU A 298 29.66 -29.94 22.57
CA GLU A 298 28.60 -29.86 23.58
C GLU A 298 27.22 -29.67 22.95
N LEU A 299 27.10 -28.75 21.97
CA LEU A 299 25.85 -28.43 21.29
C LEU A 299 25.32 -29.62 20.47
N CYS A 300 26.20 -30.41 19.84
CA CYS A 300 25.82 -31.65 19.14
C CYS A 300 25.12 -32.66 20.06
N GLY A 301 25.44 -32.67 21.36
CA GLY A 301 24.77 -33.51 22.36
C GLY A 301 23.40 -32.99 22.80
N LYS A 302 22.99 -31.79 22.37
CA LYS A 302 21.79 -31.08 22.82
C LYS A 302 20.80 -30.75 21.70
N ASN A 303 20.84 -31.47 20.58
CA ASN A 303 20.02 -31.19 19.38
C ASN A 303 18.49 -31.16 19.60
N ASN A 304 17.99 -31.80 20.66
CA ASN A 304 16.56 -31.78 20.99
C ASN A 304 16.12 -30.54 21.78
N GLN A 305 17.06 -29.63 22.12
CA GLN A 305 16.79 -28.41 22.86
C GLN A 305 16.77 -27.21 21.91
N ILE A 306 15.91 -26.24 22.23
CA ILE A 306 15.90 -24.97 21.53
C ILE A 306 17.19 -24.21 21.89
N PRO A 307 17.93 -23.68 20.91
CA PRO A 307 19.09 -22.87 21.21
C PRO A 307 18.75 -21.63 22.06
N LYS A 308 19.60 -21.32 23.04
CA LYS A 308 19.31 -20.35 24.12
C LYS A 308 18.90 -18.96 23.62
N GLU A 309 19.44 -18.50 22.49
CA GLU A 309 19.22 -17.15 21.97
C GLU A 309 18.27 -17.10 20.78
N LEU A 310 17.67 -18.24 20.40
CA LEU A 310 16.73 -18.29 19.28
C LEU A 310 15.57 -17.29 19.48
N LYS A 311 15.08 -17.18 20.72
CA LYS A 311 14.01 -16.25 21.06
C LYS A 311 14.35 -14.80 20.67
N ASN A 312 15.56 -14.36 20.99
CA ASN A 312 16.02 -13.00 20.65
C ASN A 312 16.23 -12.84 19.14
N ALA A 313 16.65 -13.91 18.44
CA ALA A 313 16.86 -13.88 17.00
C ALA A 313 15.55 -13.74 16.20
N ILE A 314 14.44 -14.30 16.70
CA ILE A 314 13.15 -14.30 16.00
C ILE A 314 12.18 -13.19 16.46
N GLU A 315 12.53 -12.43 17.50
CA GLU A 315 11.80 -11.22 17.85
C GLU A 315 11.95 -10.16 16.74
N TYR A 316 10.89 -9.40 16.50
CA TYR A 316 10.85 -8.39 15.43
C TYR A 316 11.66 -7.15 15.79
#